data_AF-A0A430QLQ6-F1
#
_entry.id   AF-A0A430QLQ6-F1
#
_cell.length_a   1.000
_cell.length_b   1.000
_cell.length_c   1.000
_cell.angle_alpha   90.00
_cell.angle_beta   90.00
_cell.angle_gamma   90.00
#
_symmetry.space_group_name_H-M   'P 1'
#
loop_
_entity.id
_entity.type
_entity.pdbx_description
1 polymer ?
#
loop_
_entity_poly.entity_id
_entity_poly.type
_entity_poly.pdbx_seq_one_letter_code
_entity_poly.pdbx_strand_id
1 'polypeptide(L)'
;MRNQRNHQRHLCNNNLYTIQLRDQPLVCLNMGGVKRLCLAQISSTLLKQYSYNEIHNRRVALGITCVQCTPSQLELLREAGAMPASSRRCGTITYRGEAERLVKSFLDEPQHPKLPENFIFQVVHHCGWGCQGSFSPSRYTSSRAKCIRC
;
A
#
# COMPACT_ATOMS: atom_id res chain seq x y z
N MET A 1 -34.47 -29.11 24.88
CA MET A 1 -33.74 -27.90 25.32
C MET A 1 -33.17 -27.22 24.07
N ARG A 2 -33.48 -25.93 23.88
CA ARG A 2 -33.36 -25.18 22.61
C ARG A 2 -31.91 -24.78 22.27
N ASN A 3 -31.60 -24.89 20.97
CA ASN A 3 -30.72 -24.04 20.13
C ASN A 3 -29.43 -23.45 20.74
N GLN A 4 -28.28 -23.89 20.22
CA GLN A 4 -27.13 -23.00 20.00
C GLN A 4 -27.05 -22.66 18.51
N ARG A 5 -27.48 -21.45 18.17
CA ARG A 5 -27.36 -20.83 16.86
C ARG A 5 -26.46 -19.60 17.01
N ASN A 6 -25.69 -19.33 15.96
CA ASN A 6 -25.15 -18.03 15.53
C ASN A 6 -23.91 -17.48 16.24
N HIS A 7 -22.76 -17.63 15.59
CA HIS A 7 -21.72 -16.60 15.51
C HIS A 7 -21.28 -16.34 14.06
N GLN A 8 -22.23 -16.36 13.13
CA GLN A 8 -22.03 -15.79 11.80
C GLN A 8 -22.54 -14.35 11.87
N ARG A 9 -21.63 -13.42 12.19
CA ARG A 9 -21.90 -11.98 12.12
C ARG A 9 -22.14 -11.63 10.64
N HIS A 10 -23.40 -11.69 10.24
CA HIS A 10 -23.87 -11.11 8.99
C HIS A 10 -23.62 -9.60 9.04
N LEU A 11 -22.57 -9.13 8.36
CA LEU A 11 -22.52 -7.72 7.95
C LEU A 11 -23.51 -7.56 6.80
N CYS A 12 -24.71 -7.09 7.11
CA CYS A 12 -25.69 -6.65 6.13
C CYS A 12 -25.26 -5.30 5.53
N ASN A 13 -24.24 -5.34 4.67
CA ASN A 13 -24.06 -4.31 3.66
C ASN A 13 -23.63 -5.05 2.39
N ASN A 14 -24.41 -4.98 1.32
CA ASN A 14 -24.18 -5.68 0.04
C ASN A 14 -22.82 -5.35 -0.63
N ASN A 15 -22.00 -4.53 0.01
CA ASN A 15 -20.74 -4.01 -0.49
C ASN A 15 -19.51 -4.56 0.25
N LEU A 16 -19.63 -5.33 1.33
CA LEU A 16 -18.49 -5.93 2.02
C LEU A 16 -18.54 -7.46 2.01
N TYR A 17 -17.40 -8.09 1.75
CA TYR A 17 -17.21 -9.53 1.88
C TYR A 17 -15.75 -9.86 2.10
N THR A 18 -15.46 -11.08 2.56
CA THR A 18 -14.09 -11.56 2.76
C THR A 18 -13.60 -12.27 1.49
N ILE A 19 -12.34 -12.05 1.13
CA ILE A 19 -11.66 -12.77 0.05
C ILE A 19 -10.31 -13.31 0.53
N GLN A 20 -9.75 -14.27 -0.19
CA GLN A 20 -8.42 -14.82 0.09
C GLN A 20 -7.40 -14.22 -0.88
N LEU A 21 -6.29 -13.72 -0.35
CA LEU A 21 -5.13 -13.28 -1.13
C LEU A 21 -3.87 -13.90 -0.51
N ARG A 22 -3.17 -14.78 -1.23
CA ARG A 22 -2.02 -15.54 -0.71
C ARG A 22 -2.34 -16.23 0.63
N ASP A 23 -3.48 -16.91 0.68
CA ASP A 23 -3.99 -17.63 1.86
C ASP A 23 -4.29 -16.77 3.10
N GLN A 24 -4.31 -15.45 2.94
CA GLN A 24 -4.72 -14.52 3.98
C GLN A 24 -6.15 -14.00 3.71
N PRO A 25 -7.09 -14.11 4.67
CA PRO A 25 -8.40 -13.48 4.56
C PRO A 25 -8.27 -11.96 4.66
N LEU A 26 -8.83 -11.26 3.68
CA LEU A 26 -8.87 -9.80 3.61
C LEU A 26 -10.30 -9.30 3.40
N VAL A 27 -10.58 -8.11 3.95
CA VAL A 27 -11.87 -7.44 3.78
C VAL A 27 -11.89 -6.76 2.43
N CYS A 28 -12.85 -7.14 1.59
CA CYS A 28 -13.04 -6.61 0.26
C CYS A 28 -14.27 -5.72 0.21
N LEU A 29 -14.09 -4.53 -0.36
CA LEU A 29 -15.15 -3.55 -0.62
C LEU A 29 -15.53 -3.59 -2.09
N ASN A 30 -16.82 -3.68 -2.37
CA ASN A 30 -17.39 -3.52 -3.70
C ASN A 30 -17.64 -2.03 -3.97
N MET A 31 -16.99 -1.49 -4.99
CA MET A 31 -17.18 -0.10 -5.43
C MET A 31 -17.62 -0.14 -6.89
N GLY A 32 -18.93 -0.02 -7.13
CA GLY A 32 -19.49 -0.01 -8.49
C GLY A 32 -19.24 -1.31 -9.27
N GLY A 33 -19.34 -2.48 -8.63
CA GLY A 33 -19.05 -3.78 -9.24
C GLY A 33 -17.57 -4.17 -9.25
N VAL A 34 -16.68 -3.26 -8.84
CA VAL A 34 -15.24 -3.53 -8.77
C VAL A 34 -14.85 -3.91 -7.34
N LYS A 35 -14.23 -5.09 -7.22
CA LYS A 35 -13.66 -5.62 -5.96
C LYS A 35 -12.39 -4.86 -5.59
N ARG A 36 -12.36 -4.20 -4.44
CA ARG A 36 -11.18 -3.45 -3.96
C ARG A 36 -10.78 -3.84 -2.55
N LEU A 37 -9.48 -3.81 -2.28
CA LEU A 37 -8.88 -4.09 -0.98
C LEU A 37 -8.26 -2.82 -0.39
N CYS A 38 -8.34 -2.66 0.93
CA CYS A 38 -7.67 -1.54 1.61
C CYS A 38 -6.16 -1.79 1.67
N LEU A 39 -5.37 -0.81 1.20
CA LEU A 39 -3.92 -0.91 1.18
C LEU A 39 -3.33 -1.04 2.61
N ALA A 40 -3.96 -0.39 3.59
CA ALA A 40 -3.55 -0.49 4.99
C ALA A 40 -3.66 -1.92 5.52
N GLN A 41 -4.71 -2.65 5.12
CA GLN A 41 -4.89 -4.05 5.53
C GLN A 41 -3.83 -4.95 4.88
N ILE A 42 -3.56 -4.77 3.59
CA ILE A 42 -2.48 -5.50 2.90
C ILE A 42 -1.12 -5.23 3.57
N SER A 43 -0.86 -3.97 3.92
CA SER A 43 0.37 -3.55 4.60
C SER A 43 0.54 -4.18 5.99
N SER A 44 -0.53 -4.27 6.78
CA SER A 44 -0.47 -4.82 8.14
C SER A 44 -0.51 -6.35 8.21
N THR A 45 -0.87 -7.01 7.10
CA THR A 45 -1.00 -8.47 7.01
C THR A 45 0.13 -9.06 6.16
N LEU A 46 -0.02 -9.03 4.83
CA LEU A 46 0.87 -9.68 3.87
C LEU A 46 2.24 -9.01 3.74
N LEU A 47 2.33 -7.70 4.00
CA LEU A 47 3.55 -6.91 3.77
C LEU A 47 4.10 -6.29 5.07
N LYS A 48 3.83 -6.89 6.23
CA LYS A 48 4.17 -6.33 7.55
C LYS A 48 5.67 -6.06 7.76
N GLN A 49 6.53 -6.78 7.04
CA GLN A 49 7.99 -6.65 7.09
C GLN A 49 8.54 -5.49 6.26
N TYR A 50 7.70 -4.82 5.47
CA TYR A 50 8.09 -3.71 4.61
C TYR A 50 7.62 -2.38 5.18
N SER A 51 8.46 -1.36 5.05
CA SER A 51 8.10 -0.01 5.46
C SER A 51 7.00 0.56 4.56
N TYR A 52 6.23 1.51 5.10
CA TYR A 52 5.24 2.25 4.32
C TYR A 52 5.85 2.89 3.06
N ASN A 53 7.10 3.39 3.16
CA ASN A 53 7.76 4.04 2.03
C ASN A 53 8.11 3.04 0.92
N GLU A 54 8.57 1.83 1.27
CA GLU A 54 8.83 0.77 0.29
C GLU A 54 7.55 0.36 -0.43
N ILE A 55 6.47 0.13 0.32
CA ILE A 55 5.15 -0.22 -0.25
C ILE A 55 4.64 0.90 -1.15
N HIS A 56 4.77 2.16 -0.71
CA HIS A 56 4.39 3.32 -1.50
C HIS A 56 5.17 3.40 -2.83
N ASN A 57 6.50 3.31 -2.76
CA ASN A 57 7.37 3.41 -3.93
C ASN A 57 7.14 2.25 -4.91
N ARG A 58 7.01 1.02 -4.41
CA ARG A 58 6.72 -0.15 -5.24
C ARG A 58 5.37 -0.02 -5.94
N ARG A 59 4.34 0.42 -5.23
CA ARG A 59 3.01 0.71 -5.81
C ARG A 59 3.11 1.73 -6.94
N VAL A 60 3.86 2.83 -6.74
CA VAL A 60 4.07 3.86 -7.77
C VAL A 60 4.80 3.27 -8.98
N ALA A 61 5.87 2.51 -8.76
CA ALA A 61 6.65 1.88 -9.83
C ALA A 61 5.82 0.89 -10.67
N LEU A 62 4.87 0.19 -10.05
CA LEU A 62 3.93 -0.72 -10.72
C LEU A 62 2.76 0.00 -11.41
N GLY A 63 2.65 1.33 -11.29
CA GLY A 63 1.54 2.12 -11.85
C GLY A 63 0.18 1.86 -11.17
N ILE A 64 0.18 1.38 -9.92
CA ILE A 64 -1.03 1.02 -9.18
C ILE A 64 -1.68 2.28 -8.60
N THR A 65 -2.95 2.52 -8.91
CA THR A 65 -3.66 3.75 -8.52
C THR A 65 -4.60 3.50 -7.34
N CYS A 66 -4.39 4.24 -6.25
CA CYS A 66 -5.27 4.16 -5.08
C CYS A 66 -6.50 5.04 -5.25
N VAL A 67 -7.68 4.47 -5.02
CA VAL A 67 -8.94 5.23 -4.89
C VAL A 67 -9.19 5.47 -3.40
N GLN A 68 -9.39 6.73 -3.01
CA GLN A 68 -9.69 7.08 -1.63
C GLN A 68 -11.12 6.63 -1.27
N CYS A 69 -11.28 6.01 -0.11
CA CYS A 69 -12.60 5.68 0.41
C CYS A 69 -13.40 6.94 0.74
N THR A 70 -14.71 6.89 0.51
CA THR A 70 -15.64 7.86 1.12
C THR A 70 -15.70 7.67 2.65
N PRO A 71 -16.19 8.65 3.42
CA PRO A 71 -16.34 8.50 4.87
C PRO A 71 -17.17 7.26 5.27
N SER A 72 -18.28 7.00 4.57
CA SER A 72 -19.12 5.82 4.79
C SER A 72 -18.39 4.50 4.51
N GLN A 73 -17.57 4.44 3.45
CA GLN A 73 -16.75 3.26 3.15
C GLN A 73 -15.65 3.05 4.19
N LEU A 74 -15.09 4.14 4.72
CA LEU A 74 -14.07 4.09 5.76
C LEU A 74 -14.62 3.53 7.08
N GLU A 75 -15.83 3.92 7.46
CA GLU A 75 -16.54 3.36 8.63
C GLU A 75 -16.76 1.87 8.48
N LEU A 76 -17.28 1.42 7.33
CA LEU A 76 -17.49 0.00 7.05
C LEU A 76 -16.21 -0.83 7.16
N LEU A 77 -15.08 -0.31 6.65
CA LEU A 77 -13.79 -0.99 6.75
C LEU A 77 -13.28 -1.09 8.19
N ARG A 78 -13.51 -0.07 9.02
CA ARG A 78 -13.13 -0.08 10.45
C ARG A 78 -13.98 -1.08 11.23
N GLU A 79 -15.29 -1.09 11.01
CA GLU A 79 -16.22 -2.02 11.65
C GLU A 79 -15.93 -3.48 11.30
N ALA A 80 -15.54 -3.73 10.04
CA ALA A 80 -15.12 -5.04 9.57
C ALA A 80 -13.71 -5.45 10.06
N GLY A 81 -13.00 -4.60 10.79
CA GLY A 81 -11.67 -4.88 11.31
C GLY A 81 -10.55 -4.84 10.26
N ALA A 82 -10.77 -4.21 9.10
CA ALA A 82 -9.76 -4.08 8.06
C ALA A 82 -8.63 -3.11 8.44
N MET A 83 -8.91 -2.17 9.33
CA MET A 83 -7.98 -1.11 9.75
C MET A 83 -8.35 -0.52 11.13
N PRO A 84 -7.41 0.13 11.83
CA PRO A 84 -7.68 0.74 13.13
C PRO A 84 -8.77 1.82 13.10
N ALA A 85 -9.56 1.91 14.17
CA ALA A 85 -10.61 2.93 14.31
C ALA A 85 -10.08 4.38 14.21
N SER A 86 -8.82 4.61 14.59
CA SER A 86 -8.16 5.92 14.52
C SER A 86 -7.79 6.36 13.10
N SER A 87 -7.78 5.45 12.12
CA SER A 87 -7.27 5.71 10.78
C SER A 87 -8.23 6.57 9.97
N ARG A 88 -7.84 7.80 9.64
CA ARG A 88 -8.70 8.82 8.98
C ARG A 88 -8.78 8.74 7.46
N ARG A 89 -7.93 7.94 6.81
CA ARG A 89 -7.87 7.77 5.35
C ARG A 89 -7.54 6.31 5.03
N CYS A 90 -8.16 5.76 3.99
CA CYS A 90 -7.71 4.51 3.36
C CYS A 90 -7.75 4.71 1.84
N GLY A 91 -6.65 4.32 1.18
CA GLY A 91 -6.61 4.10 -0.26
C GLY A 91 -6.89 2.63 -0.56
N THR A 92 -7.73 2.38 -1.55
CA THR A 92 -8.07 1.04 -2.02
C THR A 92 -7.52 0.76 -3.40
N ILE A 93 -7.16 -0.49 -3.65
CA ILE A 93 -6.65 -0.97 -4.94
C ILE A 93 -7.52 -2.15 -5.40
N THR A 94 -7.60 -2.39 -6.70
CA THR A 94 -8.36 -3.51 -7.26
C THR A 94 -7.77 -4.85 -6.83
N TYR A 95 -8.65 -5.80 -6.50
CA TYR A 95 -8.24 -7.14 -6.10
C TYR A 95 -7.61 -7.93 -7.26
N ARG A 96 -8.35 -8.08 -8.38
CA ARG A 96 -8.02 -8.98 -9.51
C ARG A 96 -6.76 -8.63 -10.31
N GLY A 97 -6.00 -7.61 -9.94
CA GLY A 97 -4.80 -7.23 -10.69
C GLY A 97 -3.82 -6.45 -9.84
N GLU A 98 -4.24 -5.33 -9.25
CA GLU A 98 -3.33 -4.46 -8.52
C GLU A 98 -2.81 -5.10 -7.22
N ALA A 99 -3.70 -5.67 -6.41
CA ALA A 99 -3.31 -6.30 -5.14
C ALA A 99 -2.39 -7.51 -5.36
N GLU A 100 -2.73 -8.39 -6.30
CA GLU A 100 -1.91 -9.56 -6.64
C GLU A 100 -0.52 -9.15 -7.14
N ARG A 101 -0.45 -8.18 -8.07
CA ARG A 101 0.83 -7.68 -8.60
C ARG A 101 1.68 -7.02 -7.53
N LEU A 102 1.07 -6.20 -6.66
CA LEU A 102 1.80 -5.56 -5.57
C LEU A 102 2.42 -6.59 -4.63
N VAL A 103 1.62 -7.55 -4.16
CA VAL A 103 2.11 -8.58 -3.22
C VAL A 103 3.16 -9.47 -3.89
N LYS A 104 2.93 -9.88 -5.16
CA LYS A 104 3.91 -10.65 -5.94
C LYS A 104 5.26 -9.95 -6.04
N SER A 105 5.28 -8.65 -6.28
CA SER A 105 6.53 -7.88 -6.42
C SER A 105 7.38 -7.79 -5.14
N PHE A 106 6.79 -8.12 -3.98
CA PHE A 106 7.48 -8.15 -2.70
C PHE A 106 7.88 -9.55 -2.26
N LEU A 107 7.12 -10.58 -2.65
CA LEU A 107 7.32 -11.95 -2.15
C LEU A 107 8.02 -12.86 -3.16
N ASP A 108 7.79 -12.67 -4.46
CA ASP A 108 8.22 -13.61 -5.50
C ASP A 108 9.34 -13.02 -6.39
N GLU A 109 9.46 -11.69 -6.50
CA GLU A 109 10.46 -11.07 -7.36
C GLU A 109 11.83 -11.00 -6.66
N PRO A 110 12.93 -11.37 -7.36
CA PRO A 110 14.27 -11.29 -6.80
C PRO A 110 14.57 -9.86 -6.38
N GLN A 111 15.09 -9.72 -5.16
CA GLN A 111 15.46 -8.40 -4.65
C GLN A 111 16.55 -7.82 -5.56
N HIS A 112 16.24 -6.70 -6.21
CA HIS A 112 17.25 -5.99 -7.00
C HIS A 112 18.43 -5.63 -6.08
N PRO A 113 19.67 -5.76 -6.57
CA PRO A 113 20.85 -5.40 -5.80
C PRO A 113 20.72 -3.95 -5.34
N LYS A 114 20.75 -3.75 -4.03
CA LYS A 114 20.76 -2.41 -3.44
C LYS A 114 22.13 -1.79 -3.67
N LEU A 115 22.16 -0.52 -4.04
CA LEU A 115 23.40 0.25 -4.04
C LEU A 115 23.96 0.31 -2.60
N PRO A 116 25.29 0.39 -2.44
CA PRO A 116 25.91 0.61 -1.12
C PRO A 116 25.33 1.85 -0.45
N GLU A 117 25.14 1.83 0.88
CA GLU A 117 24.53 2.94 1.62
C GLU A 117 25.30 4.27 1.49
N ASN A 118 26.62 4.18 1.34
CA ASN A 118 27.56 5.27 1.14
C ASN A 118 27.81 5.61 -0.34
N PHE A 119 27.07 5.01 -1.27
CA PHE A 119 27.22 5.33 -2.68
C PHE A 119 26.78 6.77 -2.94
N ILE A 120 27.66 7.54 -3.56
CA ILE A 120 27.47 8.96 -3.87
C ILE A 120 28.08 9.20 -5.25
N PHE A 121 27.40 9.98 -6.10
CA PHE A 121 27.95 10.41 -7.39
C PHE A 121 27.82 11.91 -7.61
N GLN A 122 28.70 12.47 -8.44
CA GLN A 122 28.72 13.89 -8.76
C GLN A 122 27.58 14.25 -9.72
N VAL A 123 26.94 15.39 -9.49
CA VAL A 123 25.88 15.95 -10.32
C VAL A 123 26.19 17.41 -10.68
N VAL A 124 25.74 17.85 -11.85
CA VAL A 124 25.88 19.24 -12.30
C VAL A 124 24.49 19.85 -12.45
N HIS A 125 24.26 20.95 -11.74
CA HIS A 125 23.05 21.75 -11.86
C HIS A 125 23.19 22.73 -13.00
N HIS A 126 22.17 22.82 -13.84
CA HIS A 126 22.09 23.80 -14.94
C HIS A 126 21.14 24.97 -14.61
N CYS A 127 20.76 25.13 -13.34
CA CYS A 127 19.92 26.24 -12.89
C CYS A 127 20.77 27.46 -12.46
N GLY A 128 20.30 28.67 -12.78
CA GLY A 128 20.98 29.93 -12.44
C GLY A 128 22.34 30.06 -13.13
N TRP A 129 23.41 29.89 -12.36
CA TRP A 129 24.81 30.03 -12.80
C TRP A 129 25.55 28.69 -12.94
N GLY A 130 24.83 27.60 -12.68
CA GLY A 130 25.40 26.26 -12.60
C GLY A 130 26.22 26.02 -11.32
N CYS A 131 26.07 24.83 -10.74
CA CYS A 131 26.89 24.39 -9.61
C CYS A 131 27.13 22.89 -9.69
N GLN A 132 28.22 22.43 -9.09
CA GLN A 132 28.50 21.01 -8.91
C GLN A 132 28.00 20.58 -7.53
N GLY A 133 27.47 19.38 -7.43
CA GLY A 133 27.02 18.82 -6.17
C GLY A 133 27.18 17.31 -6.13
N SER A 134 26.84 16.72 -4.99
CA SER A 134 26.86 15.28 -4.79
C SER A 134 25.44 14.76 -4.54
N PHE A 135 25.03 13.73 -5.28
CA PHE A 135 23.77 13.02 -5.08
C PHE A 135 24.00 11.74 -4.27
N SER A 136 23.17 11.54 -3.24
CA SER A 136 23.22 10.39 -2.34
C SER A 136 21.91 9.59 -2.49
N PRO A 137 21.90 8.49 -3.28
CA PRO A 137 20.68 7.73 -3.56
C PRO A 137 20.02 7.14 -2.31
N SER A 138 20.79 6.79 -1.29
CA SER A 138 20.26 6.30 0.00
C SER A 138 19.35 7.30 0.69
N ARG A 139 19.47 8.60 0.38
CA ARG A 139 18.58 9.66 0.89
C ARG A 139 17.39 9.96 -0.03
N TYR A 140 17.30 9.34 -1.20
CA TYR A 140 16.19 9.52 -2.13
C TYR A 140 14.96 8.73 -1.66
N THR A 141 14.17 9.31 -0.78
CA THR A 141 12.94 8.70 -0.27
C THR A 141 11.69 9.17 -1.01
N SER A 142 11.75 10.33 -1.66
CA SER A 142 10.67 10.93 -2.45
C SER A 142 11.23 11.98 -3.41
N SER A 143 10.40 12.48 -4.34
CA SER A 143 10.78 13.54 -5.28
C SER A 143 11.17 14.87 -4.64
N ARG A 144 10.82 15.10 -3.37
CA ARG A 144 11.20 16.29 -2.59
C ARG A 144 12.37 16.03 -1.62
N ALA A 145 12.98 14.84 -1.66
CA ALA A 145 14.05 14.49 -0.75
C ALA A 145 15.28 15.40 -0.96
N LYS A 146 15.84 15.89 0.15
CA LYS A 146 17.12 16.63 0.16
C LYS A 146 18.30 15.66 0.03
N CYS A 147 18.38 15.01 -1.11
CA CYS A 147 19.38 13.98 -1.45
C CYS A 147 20.56 14.54 -2.25
N ILE A 148 20.53 15.83 -2.57
CA ILE A 148 21.58 16.58 -3.26
C ILE A 148 22.23 17.55 -2.28
N ARG A 149 23.56 17.61 -2.29
CA ARG A 149 24.36 18.65 -1.64
C ARG A 149 25.14 19.41 -2.71
N CYS A 150 24.76 20.65 -2.98
CA CYS A 150 25.50 21.60 -3.83
C CYS A 150 26.58 22.32 -3.00
#